data_AF-A0A934DRU5-F1
#
_entry.id   AF-A0A934DRU5-F1
#
_cell.length_a   1.000
_cell.length_b   1.000
_cell.length_c   1.000
_cell.angle_alpha   90.00
_cell.angle_beta   90.00
_cell.angle_gamma   90.00
#
_symmetry.space_group_name_H-M   'P 1'
#
loop_
_entity.id
_entity.type
_entity.pdbx_description
1 polymer ?
#
loop_
_entity_poly.entity_id
_entity_poly.type
_entity_poly.pdbx_seq_one_letter_code
_entity_poly.pdbx_strand_id
1 'polypeptide(L)'
;MPELPARSVTLFRLPAEAHARRGVAVSVGLALGVPLADALVLIDELPTRLPMPLAPDQASDLISRITKLGGEARDDAAALMTHLPCSAHPSLRAGEICDKCGANICVVCARRTRPARLCTGCASKKRRSRRFYLVRVGVLLSILALVVLYAVHDLRSRHARTDWRRPVSAALVVVRRGPVDDLAIQSLRERIPRLQGALQSECARYRSCPTEPIFFRVYGPIDAAEPPAPSGEGVLDLAQQSWAMWRYSRAVDARAGVDTGGTDAKIYLVVRPPEDEHRRFVEGFGELGGRLGAVSVELDPSMVDFALFVATHELLHTLGATDKYDPSGHVVAPAGLAEPDLVPVYPQLRAEVMARLRPIGPSAQVPPETLAELGIGPVTAREIGWTQ
;
A
#
# COMPACT_ATOMS: atom_id res chain seq x y z
N MET A 1 -3.98 69.49 -39.64
CA MET A 1 -5.00 68.63 -40.27
C MET A 1 -5.85 68.04 -39.16
N PRO A 2 -7.18 68.12 -39.18
CA PRO A 2 -8.00 67.50 -38.15
C PRO A 2 -7.79 65.97 -38.21
N GLU A 3 -7.45 65.36 -37.07
CA GLU A 3 -7.40 63.90 -36.95
C GLU A 3 -8.78 63.34 -37.31
N LEU A 4 -8.84 62.53 -38.37
CA LEU A 4 -10.07 61.84 -38.73
C LEU A 4 -10.50 60.92 -37.58
N PRO A 5 -11.80 60.84 -37.25
CA PRO A 5 -12.27 60.01 -36.15
C PRO A 5 -11.98 58.54 -36.45
N ALA A 6 -11.42 57.83 -35.46
CA ALA A 6 -11.12 56.41 -35.56
C ALA A 6 -12.39 55.60 -35.88
N ARG A 7 -12.25 54.49 -36.63
CA ARG A 7 -13.35 53.66 -37.13
C ARG A 7 -13.35 52.29 -36.46
N SER A 8 -14.53 51.74 -36.16
CA SER A 8 -14.65 50.34 -35.70
C SER A 8 -15.12 49.45 -36.84
N VAL A 9 -14.51 48.28 -37.02
CA VAL A 9 -14.92 47.32 -38.06
C VAL A 9 -15.81 46.23 -37.42
N THR A 10 -16.95 45.95 -38.03
CA THR A 10 -17.87 44.87 -37.64
C THR A 10 -17.90 43.82 -38.76
N LEU A 11 -17.59 42.56 -38.42
CA LEU A 11 -17.70 41.43 -39.34
C LEU A 11 -19.08 40.79 -39.22
N PHE A 12 -19.73 40.57 -40.35
CA PHE A 12 -21.08 40.00 -40.45
C PHE A 12 -21.09 38.60 -41.05
N ARG A 13 -20.18 38.32 -42.00
CA ARG A 13 -20.08 37.01 -42.67
C ARG A 13 -18.62 36.61 -42.86
N LEU A 14 -18.33 35.33 -42.62
CA LEU A 14 -17.06 34.71 -42.98
C LEU A 14 -17.21 33.87 -44.25
N PRO A 15 -16.14 33.72 -45.04
CA PRO A 15 -16.16 32.82 -46.19
C PRO A 15 -16.33 31.35 -45.77
N ALA A 16 -16.96 30.56 -46.63
CA ALA A 16 -17.24 29.14 -46.38
C ALA A 16 -15.95 28.28 -46.40
N GLU A 17 -14.98 28.65 -47.22
CA GLU A 17 -13.73 27.92 -47.37
C GLU A 17 -12.80 28.11 -46.17
N ALA A 18 -12.28 26.99 -45.63
CA ALA A 18 -11.41 27.02 -44.45
C ALA A 18 -10.12 27.84 -44.65
N HIS A 19 -9.55 27.81 -45.86
CA HIS A 19 -8.37 28.61 -46.19
C HIS A 19 -8.67 30.11 -46.19
N ALA A 20 -9.75 30.52 -46.85
CA ALA A 20 -10.21 31.91 -46.87
C ALA A 20 -10.58 32.42 -45.48
N ARG A 21 -11.24 31.59 -44.65
CA ARG A 21 -11.58 31.91 -43.25
C ARG A 21 -10.33 32.13 -42.40
N ARG A 22 -9.31 31.29 -42.59
CA ARG A 22 -8.00 31.48 -41.94
C ARG A 22 -7.31 32.75 -42.43
N GLY A 23 -7.43 33.09 -43.71
CA GLY A 23 -6.95 34.36 -44.28
C GLY A 23 -7.59 35.58 -43.65
N VAL A 24 -8.91 35.53 -43.37
CA VAL A 24 -9.63 36.58 -42.63
C VAL A 24 -9.09 36.70 -41.21
N ALA A 25 -8.89 35.57 -40.51
CA ALA A 25 -8.30 35.57 -39.16
C ALA A 25 -6.87 36.16 -39.14
N VAL A 26 -6.03 35.85 -40.14
CA VAL A 26 -4.69 36.43 -40.28
C VAL A 26 -4.77 37.95 -40.46
N SER A 27 -5.67 38.42 -41.34
CA SER A 27 -5.86 39.86 -41.61
C SER A 27 -6.33 40.61 -40.36
N VAL A 28 -7.25 40.03 -39.60
CA VAL A 28 -7.73 40.57 -38.31
C VAL A 28 -6.62 40.55 -37.25
N GLY A 29 -5.85 39.46 -37.17
CA GLY A 29 -4.73 39.34 -36.22
C GLY A 29 -3.65 40.39 -36.45
N LEU A 30 -3.27 40.62 -37.71
CA LEU A 30 -2.30 41.66 -38.09
C LEU A 30 -2.82 43.06 -37.78
N ALA A 31 -4.09 43.35 -38.10
CA ALA A 31 -4.68 44.66 -37.84
C ALA A 31 -4.79 45.00 -36.34
N LEU A 32 -5.01 43.98 -35.49
CA LEU A 32 -5.16 44.16 -34.04
C LEU A 32 -3.86 43.91 -33.24
N GLY A 33 -2.78 43.48 -33.91
CA GLY A 33 -1.54 43.09 -33.25
C GLY A 33 -1.72 41.93 -32.27
N VAL A 34 -2.56 40.94 -32.61
CA VAL A 34 -2.82 39.75 -31.77
C VAL A 34 -2.46 38.44 -32.48
N PRO A 35 -2.08 37.39 -31.74
CA PRO A 35 -1.82 36.07 -32.32
C PRO A 35 -3.01 35.53 -33.12
N LEU A 36 -2.72 34.72 -34.15
CA LEU A 36 -3.76 34.09 -34.99
C LEU A 36 -4.80 33.32 -34.17
N ALA A 37 -4.39 32.66 -33.08
CA ALA A 37 -5.30 31.93 -32.19
C ALA A 37 -6.30 32.84 -31.44
N ASP A 38 -5.95 34.11 -31.18
CA ASP A 38 -6.84 35.11 -30.58
C ASP A 38 -7.78 35.67 -31.64
N ALA A 39 -7.27 35.95 -32.85
CA ALA A 39 -8.09 36.39 -33.98
C ALA A 39 -9.15 35.34 -34.38
N LEU A 40 -8.80 34.04 -34.35
CA LEU A 40 -9.75 32.95 -34.60
C LEU A 40 -10.91 32.96 -33.58
N VAL A 41 -10.65 33.20 -32.29
CA VAL A 41 -11.69 33.31 -31.26
C VAL A 41 -12.59 34.54 -31.49
N LEU A 42 -12.03 35.63 -32.01
CA LEU A 42 -12.78 36.85 -32.30
C LEU A 42 -13.79 36.67 -33.42
N ILE A 43 -13.39 36.00 -34.50
CA ILE A 43 -14.24 35.87 -35.69
C ILE A 43 -15.28 34.76 -35.58
N ASP A 44 -15.21 33.90 -34.57
CA ASP A 44 -16.07 32.71 -34.45
C ASP A 44 -17.52 33.01 -34.00
N GLU A 45 -17.77 34.18 -33.42
CA GLU A 45 -19.12 34.61 -33.00
C GLU A 45 -19.57 35.83 -33.80
N LEU A 46 -20.22 35.61 -34.95
CA LEU A 46 -20.76 36.66 -35.81
C LEU A 46 -22.18 37.10 -35.37
N PRO A 47 -22.56 38.38 -35.53
CA PRO A 47 -21.70 39.49 -35.93
C PRO A 47 -20.73 39.87 -34.79
N THR A 48 -19.48 40.17 -35.14
CA THR A 48 -18.44 40.56 -34.17
C THR A 48 -17.90 41.94 -34.49
N ARG A 49 -17.93 42.83 -33.50
CA ARG A 49 -17.27 44.14 -33.59
C ARG A 49 -15.84 44.01 -33.07
N LEU A 50 -14.87 44.50 -33.83
CA LEU A 50 -13.47 44.44 -33.41
C LEU A 50 -13.25 45.30 -32.15
N PRO A 51 -12.54 44.79 -31.13
CA PRO A 51 -12.39 45.44 -29.83
C PRO A 51 -11.34 46.56 -29.80
N MET A 52 -10.99 47.12 -30.96
CA MET A 52 -10.06 48.24 -31.12
C MET A 52 -10.49 49.08 -32.32
N PRO A 53 -10.57 50.41 -32.19
CA PRO A 53 -10.77 51.27 -33.34
C PRO A 53 -9.47 51.37 -34.14
N LEU A 54 -9.61 51.37 -35.46
CA LEU A 54 -8.52 51.47 -36.42
C LEU A 54 -8.49 52.88 -37.03
N ALA A 55 -7.34 53.30 -37.54
CA ALA A 55 -7.27 54.49 -38.38
C ALA A 55 -8.13 54.27 -39.65
N PRO A 56 -8.73 55.32 -40.24
CA PRO A 56 -9.67 55.16 -41.36
C PRO A 56 -9.10 54.43 -42.58
N ASP A 57 -7.81 54.65 -42.87
CA ASP A 57 -7.04 53.95 -43.89
C ASP A 57 -6.90 52.45 -43.57
N GLN A 58 -6.49 52.13 -42.33
CA GLN A 58 -6.35 50.76 -41.85
C GLN A 58 -7.68 50.00 -41.84
N ALA A 59 -8.79 50.67 -41.49
CA ALA A 59 -10.13 50.10 -41.51
C ALA A 59 -10.57 49.76 -42.94
N SER A 60 -10.36 50.69 -43.88
CA SER A 60 -10.69 50.51 -45.30
C SER A 60 -9.88 49.37 -45.93
N ASP A 61 -8.58 49.30 -45.63
CA ASP A 61 -7.68 48.23 -46.08
C ASP A 61 -8.08 46.87 -45.51
N LEU A 62 -8.46 46.81 -44.24
CA LEU A 62 -8.93 45.58 -43.61
C LEU A 62 -10.23 45.08 -44.25
N ILE A 63 -11.20 45.96 -44.47
CA ILE A 63 -12.47 45.62 -45.13
C ILE A 63 -12.20 45.11 -46.55
N SER A 64 -11.36 45.79 -47.33
CA SER A 64 -10.96 45.36 -48.68
C SER A 64 -10.35 43.95 -48.68
N ARG A 65 -9.45 43.65 -47.74
CA ARG A 65 -8.86 42.30 -47.58
C ARG A 65 -9.91 41.25 -47.23
N ILE A 66 -10.84 41.55 -46.32
CA ILE A 66 -11.91 40.62 -45.93
C ILE A 66 -12.85 40.33 -47.11
N THR A 67 -13.23 41.36 -47.86
CA THR A 67 -14.12 41.23 -49.03
C THR A 67 -13.46 40.43 -50.15
N LYS A 68 -12.17 40.65 -50.42
CA LYS A 68 -11.40 39.84 -51.41
C LYS A 68 -11.35 38.36 -51.05
N LEU A 69 -11.40 38.04 -49.76
CA LEU A 69 -11.46 36.67 -49.25
C LEU A 69 -12.89 36.10 -49.20
N GLY A 70 -13.91 36.83 -49.68
CA GLY A 70 -15.30 36.39 -49.68
C GLY A 70 -16.04 36.58 -48.35
N GLY A 71 -15.51 37.39 -47.42
CA GLY A 71 -16.20 37.80 -46.19
C GLY A 71 -17.01 39.09 -46.34
N GLU A 72 -17.86 39.40 -45.36
CA GLU A 72 -18.60 40.66 -45.27
C GLU A 72 -18.22 41.40 -43.98
N ALA A 73 -17.68 42.61 -44.12
CA ALA A 73 -17.35 43.51 -43.01
C ALA A 73 -17.74 44.95 -43.37
N ARG A 74 -18.11 45.74 -42.37
CA ARG A 74 -18.45 47.17 -42.52
C ARG A 74 -17.75 48.00 -41.45
N ASP A 75 -17.46 49.25 -41.75
CA ASP A 75 -17.06 50.20 -40.72
C ASP A 75 -18.31 50.84 -40.09
N ASP A 76 -18.28 50.96 -38.78
CA ASP A 76 -19.25 51.72 -38.01
C ASP A 76 -18.52 52.92 -37.37
N ALA A 77 -19.27 53.98 -37.05
CA ALA A 77 -18.77 55.03 -36.18
C ALA A 77 -18.28 54.39 -34.87
N ALA A 78 -17.02 54.67 -34.48
CA ALA A 78 -16.46 54.07 -33.28
C ALA A 78 -17.32 54.45 -32.07
N ALA A 79 -17.98 53.45 -31.47
CA ALA A 79 -18.63 53.65 -30.18
C ALA A 79 -17.57 54.07 -29.16
N LEU A 80 -17.94 54.96 -28.24
CA LEU A 80 -17.11 55.42 -27.13
C LEU A 80 -16.84 54.25 -26.16
N MET A 81 -15.99 53.30 -26.55
CA MET A 81 -15.59 52.19 -25.69
C MET A 81 -14.56 52.72 -24.69
N THR A 82 -14.80 52.46 -23.41
CA THR A 82 -13.98 52.87 -22.27
C THR A 82 -12.50 52.60 -22.54
N HIS A 83 -11.65 53.61 -22.31
CA HIS A 83 -10.25 53.67 -22.77
C HIS A 83 -9.26 52.74 -22.05
N LEU A 84 -9.73 51.76 -21.25
CA LEU A 84 -8.84 50.91 -20.47
C LEU A 84 -8.40 49.68 -21.29
N PRO A 85 -7.09 49.50 -21.53
CA PRO A 85 -6.58 48.31 -22.20
C PRO A 85 -6.80 47.06 -21.33
N CYS A 86 -6.90 45.90 -21.97
CA CYS A 86 -6.90 44.64 -21.25
C CYS A 86 -5.56 44.42 -20.53
N SER A 87 -5.61 43.92 -19.30
CA SER A 87 -4.40 43.65 -18.50
C SER A 87 -3.46 42.58 -19.09
N ALA A 88 -3.96 41.77 -20.04
CA ALA A 88 -3.21 40.69 -20.68
C ALA A 88 -2.97 40.91 -22.19
N HIS A 89 -3.82 41.73 -22.83
CA HIS A 89 -3.69 42.08 -24.25
C HIS A 89 -3.73 43.62 -24.36
N PRO A 90 -2.59 44.31 -24.19
CA PRO A 90 -2.55 45.78 -24.16
C PRO A 90 -3.06 46.43 -25.45
N SER A 91 -2.95 45.72 -26.59
CA SER A 91 -3.47 46.15 -27.89
C SER A 91 -5.00 46.09 -28.00
N LEU A 92 -5.69 45.37 -27.11
CA LEU A 92 -7.13 45.22 -27.14
C LEU A 92 -7.79 46.05 -26.03
N ARG A 93 -8.91 46.72 -26.36
CA ARG A 93 -9.71 47.42 -25.34
C ARG A 93 -10.50 46.41 -24.51
N ALA A 94 -10.61 46.69 -23.22
CA ALA A 94 -11.41 45.87 -22.32
C ALA A 94 -12.90 46.20 -22.49
N GLY A 95 -13.74 45.16 -22.42
CA GLY A 95 -15.20 45.30 -22.45
C GLY A 95 -15.90 44.58 -21.30
N GLU A 96 -15.16 43.77 -20.55
CA GLU A 96 -15.67 42.97 -19.44
C GLU A 96 -14.67 42.95 -18.28
N ILE A 97 -15.12 42.49 -17.10
CA ILE A 97 -14.31 42.39 -15.88
C ILE A 97 -14.11 40.90 -15.54
N CYS A 98 -12.90 40.55 -15.09
CA CYS A 98 -12.58 39.21 -14.61
C CYS A 98 -13.39 38.87 -13.34
N ASP A 99 -14.23 37.84 -13.39
CA ASP A 99 -15.11 37.43 -12.29
C ASP A 99 -14.35 37.10 -10.98
N LYS A 100 -13.04 36.82 -11.03
CA LYS A 100 -12.23 36.44 -9.86
C LYS A 100 -11.40 37.57 -9.24
N CYS A 101 -10.83 38.46 -10.04
CA CYS A 101 -9.85 39.45 -9.56
C CYS A 101 -10.17 40.90 -9.94
N GLY A 102 -11.30 41.15 -10.60
CA GLY A 102 -11.70 42.51 -10.97
C GLY A 102 -10.89 43.16 -12.10
N ALA A 103 -9.95 42.44 -12.71
CA ALA A 103 -9.12 43.01 -13.79
C ALA A 103 -9.92 43.19 -15.09
N ASN A 104 -9.64 44.27 -15.81
CA ASN A 104 -10.20 44.56 -17.13
C ASN A 104 -9.75 43.51 -18.17
N ILE A 105 -10.72 42.82 -18.79
CA ILE A 105 -10.49 41.79 -19.80
C ILE A 105 -11.12 42.18 -21.14
N CYS A 106 -10.43 41.84 -22.23
CA CYS A 106 -10.99 41.99 -23.58
C CYS A 106 -11.93 40.83 -23.91
N VAL A 107 -12.73 41.01 -24.96
CA VAL A 107 -13.67 40.02 -25.49
C VAL A 107 -13.01 38.65 -25.78
N VAL A 108 -11.72 38.63 -26.15
CA VAL A 108 -10.97 37.38 -26.38
C VAL A 108 -10.81 36.57 -25.09
N CYS A 109 -10.40 37.22 -24.00
CA CYS A 109 -10.24 36.57 -22.70
C CYS A 109 -11.58 36.07 -22.16
N ALA A 110 -12.64 36.90 -22.28
CA ALA A 110 -13.99 36.55 -21.89
C ALA A 110 -14.49 35.30 -22.61
N ARG A 111 -14.42 35.27 -23.95
CA ARG A 111 -14.87 34.15 -24.79
C ARG A 111 -14.13 32.85 -24.49
N ARG A 112 -12.79 32.89 -24.37
CA ARG A 112 -11.97 31.70 -24.08
C ARG A 112 -12.26 31.02 -22.75
N THR A 113 -12.89 31.73 -21.81
CA THR A 113 -13.07 31.26 -20.44
C THR A 113 -14.53 31.21 -20.02
N ARG A 114 -15.46 31.32 -20.98
CA ARG A 114 -16.90 31.16 -20.72
C ARG A 114 -17.20 29.81 -20.04
N PRO A 115 -18.12 29.78 -19.08
CA PRO A 115 -18.94 30.89 -18.59
C PRO A 115 -18.24 31.82 -17.57
N ALA A 116 -17.05 31.46 -17.08
CA ALA A 116 -16.42 32.07 -15.90
C ALA A 116 -15.64 33.38 -16.14
N ARG A 117 -15.56 33.88 -17.38
CA ARG A 117 -14.94 35.16 -17.78
C ARG A 117 -13.69 35.54 -16.96
N LEU A 118 -12.62 34.77 -17.12
CA LEU A 118 -11.37 34.90 -16.37
C LEU A 118 -10.26 35.57 -17.20
N CYS A 119 -9.46 36.41 -16.57
CA CYS A 119 -8.19 36.85 -17.14
C CYS A 119 -7.21 35.66 -17.30
N THR A 120 -6.19 35.81 -18.13
CA THR A 120 -5.19 34.76 -18.42
C THR A 120 -4.52 34.22 -17.14
N GLY A 121 -4.20 35.10 -16.19
CA GLY A 121 -3.62 34.75 -14.89
C GLY A 121 -4.58 33.96 -13.98
N CYS A 122 -5.86 34.34 -13.92
CA CYS A 122 -6.86 33.59 -13.13
C CYS A 122 -7.18 32.24 -13.77
N ALA A 123 -7.26 32.17 -15.11
CA ALA A 123 -7.48 30.95 -15.85
C ALA A 123 -6.30 29.96 -15.70
N SER A 124 -5.05 30.44 -15.75
CA SER A 124 -3.87 29.60 -15.53
C SER A 124 -3.80 29.07 -14.10
N LYS A 125 -4.10 29.90 -13.09
CA LYS A 125 -4.21 29.47 -11.68
C LYS A 125 -5.29 28.40 -11.50
N LYS A 126 -6.48 28.57 -12.10
CA LYS A 126 -7.56 27.56 -12.06
C LYS A 126 -7.15 26.24 -12.71
N ARG A 127 -6.49 26.29 -13.87
CA ARG A 127 -5.94 25.09 -14.53
C ARG A 127 -4.88 24.38 -13.68
N ARG A 128 -3.94 25.13 -13.08
CA ARG A 128 -2.90 24.57 -12.20
C ARG A 128 -3.52 23.89 -10.97
N SER A 129 -4.48 24.53 -10.33
CA SER A 129 -5.21 23.95 -9.19
C SER A 129 -5.96 22.67 -9.55
N ARG A 130 -6.68 22.64 -10.69
CA ARG A 130 -7.33 21.42 -11.17
C ARG A 130 -6.34 20.30 -11.47
N ARG A 131 -5.21 20.61 -12.12
CA ARG A 131 -4.14 19.63 -12.38
C ARG A 131 -3.57 19.10 -11.07
N PHE A 132 -3.29 19.95 -10.10
CA PHE A 132 -2.81 19.54 -8.78
C PHE A 132 -3.81 18.60 -8.08
N TYR A 133 -5.10 18.94 -8.10
CA TYR A 133 -6.15 18.07 -7.55
C TYR A 133 -6.16 16.70 -8.24
N LEU A 134 -6.15 16.65 -9.57
CA LEU A 134 -6.16 15.38 -10.31
C LEU A 134 -4.89 14.55 -10.06
N VAL A 135 -3.72 15.17 -10.01
CA VAL A 135 -2.46 14.48 -9.69
C VAL A 135 -2.53 13.93 -8.26
N ARG A 136 -2.95 14.74 -7.28
CA ARG A 136 -3.07 14.30 -5.88
C ARG A 136 -4.03 13.12 -5.76
N VAL A 137 -5.22 13.22 -6.35
CA VAL A 137 -6.23 12.14 -6.31
C VAL A 137 -5.70 10.90 -7.03
N GLY A 138 -5.04 11.05 -8.17
CA GLY A 138 -4.40 9.95 -8.88
C GLY A 138 -3.35 9.24 -8.04
N VAL A 139 -2.47 9.98 -7.37
CA VAL A 139 -1.45 9.42 -6.46
C VAL A 139 -2.11 8.65 -5.30
N LEU A 140 -3.12 9.24 -4.65
CA LEU A 140 -3.82 8.60 -3.54
C LEU A 140 -4.53 7.30 -3.98
N LEU A 141 -5.18 7.31 -5.14
CA LEU A 141 -5.84 6.11 -5.69
C LEU A 141 -4.82 5.03 -6.09
N SER A 142 -3.67 5.41 -6.65
CA SER A 142 -2.61 4.46 -6.96
C SER A 142 -2.02 3.81 -5.71
N ILE A 143 -1.80 4.59 -4.65
CA ILE A 143 -1.35 4.07 -3.34
C ILE A 143 -2.41 3.11 -2.78
N LEU A 144 -3.69 3.51 -2.79
CA LEU A 144 -4.78 2.66 -2.32
C LEU A 144 -4.86 1.35 -3.11
N ALA A 145 -4.77 1.40 -4.44
CA ALA A 145 -4.78 0.21 -5.28
C ALA A 145 -3.62 -0.74 -4.96
N LEU A 146 -2.41 -0.21 -4.74
CA LEU A 146 -1.24 -0.99 -4.36
C LEU A 146 -1.42 -1.66 -2.98
N VAL A 147 -1.96 -0.94 -2.00
CA VAL A 147 -2.26 -1.48 -0.66
C VAL A 147 -3.31 -2.59 -0.75
N VAL A 148 -4.37 -2.39 -1.54
CA VAL A 148 -5.42 -3.42 -1.74
C VAL A 148 -4.85 -4.67 -2.42
N LEU A 149 -4.05 -4.51 -3.47
CA LEU A 149 -3.40 -5.63 -4.16
C LEU A 149 -2.46 -6.40 -3.21
N TYR A 150 -1.69 -5.68 -2.39
CA TYR A 150 -0.86 -6.27 -1.36
C TYR A 150 -1.69 -7.05 -0.32
N ALA A 151 -2.77 -6.47 0.19
CA ALA A 151 -3.66 -7.13 1.16
C ALA A 151 -4.31 -8.40 0.58
N VAL A 152 -4.79 -8.36 -0.66
CA VAL A 152 -5.35 -9.55 -1.34
C VAL A 152 -4.29 -10.63 -1.53
N HIS A 153 -3.08 -10.25 -1.91
CA HIS A 153 -1.97 -11.19 -2.04
C HIS A 153 -1.60 -11.83 -0.70
N ASP A 154 -1.51 -11.03 0.38
CA ASP A 154 -1.22 -11.52 1.72
C ASP A 154 -2.30 -12.49 2.22
N LEU A 155 -3.58 -12.13 2.08
CA LEU A 155 -4.71 -12.99 2.45
C LEU A 155 -4.69 -14.32 1.69
N ARG A 156 -4.47 -14.30 0.37
CA ARG A 156 -4.34 -15.53 -0.43
C ARG A 156 -3.15 -16.37 0.01
N SER A 157 -2.02 -15.74 0.33
CA SER A 157 -0.83 -16.43 0.82
C SER A 157 -1.07 -17.09 2.18
N ARG A 158 -1.83 -16.45 3.07
CA ARG A 158 -2.23 -17.04 4.37
C ARG A 158 -3.15 -18.25 4.16
N HIS A 159 -4.20 -18.10 3.35
CA HIS A 159 -5.12 -19.21 3.05
C HIS A 159 -4.41 -20.40 2.40
N ALA A 160 -3.44 -20.16 1.52
CA ALA A 160 -2.67 -21.24 0.90
C ALA A 160 -1.77 -22.03 1.88
N ARG A 161 -1.53 -21.51 3.10
CA ARG A 161 -0.82 -22.25 4.16
C ARG A 161 -1.75 -23.10 5.02
N THR A 162 -3.04 -22.76 5.06
CA THR A 162 -4.05 -23.42 5.91
C THR A 162 -5.10 -24.20 5.11
N ASP A 163 -5.00 -24.26 3.79
CA ASP A 163 -5.82 -25.16 2.95
C ASP A 163 -5.31 -26.62 2.95
N TRP A 164 -4.06 -26.82 3.39
CA TRP A 164 -3.34 -28.08 3.47
C TRP A 164 -3.33 -28.89 2.17
N ARG A 165 -3.32 -28.21 1.01
CA ARG A 165 -3.19 -28.86 -0.31
C ARG A 165 -1.78 -29.39 -0.57
N ARG A 166 -0.80 -28.82 0.11
CA ARG A 166 0.60 -29.26 0.13
C ARG A 166 1.15 -29.12 1.55
N PRO A 167 2.24 -29.85 1.88
CA PRO A 167 2.97 -29.61 3.11
C PRO A 167 3.38 -28.15 3.29
N VAL A 168 3.29 -27.67 4.53
CA VAL A 168 3.88 -26.41 4.97
C VAL A 168 5.37 -26.64 5.21
N SER A 169 6.22 -25.89 4.51
CA SER A 169 7.67 -25.94 4.66
C SER A 169 8.12 -24.95 5.74
N ALA A 170 8.52 -25.45 6.91
CA ALA A 170 8.97 -24.66 8.05
C ALA A 170 10.50 -24.70 8.19
N ALA A 171 11.16 -23.54 8.15
CA ALA A 171 12.58 -23.44 8.47
C ALA A 171 12.76 -23.23 9.98
N LEU A 172 13.46 -24.14 10.64
CA LEU A 172 13.89 -24.00 12.02
C LEU A 172 15.35 -23.55 12.04
N VAL A 173 15.58 -22.27 12.29
CA VAL A 173 16.93 -21.67 12.29
C VAL A 173 17.45 -21.63 13.72
N VAL A 174 18.46 -22.46 14.01
CA VAL A 174 19.08 -22.52 15.34
C VAL A 174 20.11 -21.40 15.47
N VAL A 175 19.86 -20.46 16.39
CA VAL A 175 20.75 -19.35 16.70
C VAL A 175 21.38 -19.57 18.06
N ARG A 176 22.69 -19.77 18.11
CA ARG A 176 23.43 -20.05 19.34
C ARG A 176 23.83 -18.76 20.06
N ARG A 177 23.60 -18.74 21.38
CA ARG A 177 24.01 -17.67 22.31
C ARG A 177 24.80 -18.29 23.46
N GLY A 178 26.13 -18.32 23.34
CA GLY A 178 27.02 -18.88 24.35
C GLY A 178 27.33 -20.38 24.14
N PRO A 179 27.98 -21.04 25.11
CA PRO A 179 28.45 -22.42 24.99
C PRO A 179 27.29 -23.41 25.20
N VAL A 180 26.48 -23.61 24.16
CA VAL A 180 25.45 -24.67 24.13
C VAL A 180 26.08 -25.97 23.66
N ASP A 181 25.74 -27.07 24.32
CA ASP A 181 26.24 -28.41 23.99
C ASP A 181 25.87 -28.82 22.55
N ASP A 182 26.88 -29.23 21.78
CA ASP A 182 26.71 -29.72 20.41
C ASP A 182 25.86 -31.01 20.38
N LEU A 183 25.91 -31.84 21.43
CA LEU A 183 25.07 -33.02 21.57
C LEU A 183 23.59 -32.65 21.66
N ALA A 184 23.25 -31.56 22.35
CA ALA A 184 21.87 -31.09 22.44
C ALA A 184 21.36 -30.62 21.06
N ILE A 185 22.20 -29.92 20.30
CA ILE A 185 21.86 -29.45 18.94
C ILE A 185 21.74 -30.64 17.96
N GLN A 186 22.60 -31.64 18.10
CA GLN A 186 22.48 -32.87 17.31
C GLN A 186 21.20 -33.65 17.66
N SER A 187 20.92 -33.84 18.94
CA SER A 187 19.69 -34.46 19.44
C SER A 187 18.45 -33.74 18.93
N LEU A 188 18.47 -32.40 18.88
CA LEU A 188 17.40 -31.59 18.30
C LEU A 188 17.13 -31.94 16.84
N ARG A 189 18.17 -32.08 16.02
CA ARG A 189 18.00 -32.49 14.60
C ARG A 189 17.45 -33.91 14.48
N GLU A 190 17.96 -34.83 15.28
CA GLU A 190 17.54 -36.23 15.29
C GLU A 190 16.08 -36.40 15.76
N ARG A 191 15.56 -35.45 16.52
CA ARG A 191 14.18 -35.46 17.05
C ARG A 191 13.14 -34.91 16.07
N ILE A 192 13.54 -34.21 15.01
CA ILE A 192 12.62 -33.62 14.01
C ILE A 192 11.67 -34.64 13.38
N PRO A 193 12.11 -35.85 12.92
CA PRO A 193 11.18 -36.82 12.37
C PRO A 193 10.10 -37.25 13.36
N ARG A 194 10.42 -37.32 14.66
CA ARG A 194 9.44 -37.63 15.72
C ARG A 194 8.43 -36.51 15.89
N LEU A 195 8.86 -35.25 15.84
CA LEU A 195 7.97 -34.08 15.84
C LEU A 195 7.00 -34.12 14.65
N GLN A 196 7.52 -34.34 13.44
CA GLN A 196 6.70 -34.45 12.23
C GLN A 196 5.68 -35.58 12.32
N GLY A 197 6.08 -36.74 12.87
CA GLY A 197 5.18 -37.86 13.10
C GLY A 197 4.07 -37.56 14.11
N ALA A 198 4.38 -36.82 15.19
CA ALA A 198 3.37 -36.37 16.15
C ALA A 198 2.35 -35.43 15.49
N LEU A 199 2.83 -34.43 14.73
CA LEU A 199 1.96 -33.49 14.00
C LEU A 199 1.13 -34.18 12.91
N GLN A 200 1.70 -35.15 12.21
CA GLN A 200 0.96 -35.99 11.25
C GLN A 200 -0.19 -36.75 11.94
N SER A 201 0.08 -37.31 13.12
CA SER A 201 -0.91 -38.05 13.90
C SER A 201 -2.04 -37.13 14.38
N GLU A 202 -1.68 -35.93 14.86
CA GLU A 202 -2.66 -34.93 15.27
C GLU A 202 -3.50 -34.43 14.08
N CYS A 203 -2.88 -34.18 12.91
CA CYS A 203 -3.59 -33.77 11.71
C CYS A 203 -4.60 -34.83 11.25
N ALA A 204 -4.19 -36.11 11.29
CA ALA A 204 -5.02 -37.24 10.93
C ALA A 204 -6.26 -37.43 11.83
N ARG A 205 -6.26 -36.88 13.05
CA ARG A 205 -7.46 -36.86 13.92
C ARG A 205 -8.57 -35.98 13.38
N TYR A 206 -8.24 -34.96 12.57
CA TYR A 206 -9.17 -33.92 12.15
C TYR A 206 -9.52 -33.97 10.67
N ARG A 207 -8.59 -34.39 9.80
CA ARG A 207 -8.83 -34.55 8.36
C ARG A 207 -7.86 -35.55 7.72
N SER A 208 -8.13 -35.91 6.47
CA SER A 208 -7.13 -36.54 5.60
C SER A 208 -6.07 -35.52 5.21
N CYS A 209 -4.94 -35.52 5.90
CA CYS A 209 -3.80 -34.65 5.63
C CYS A 209 -2.86 -35.26 4.60
N PRO A 210 -2.11 -34.45 3.83
CA PRO A 210 -0.99 -34.96 3.06
C PRO A 210 0.03 -35.63 3.99
N THR A 211 0.78 -36.59 3.45
CA THR A 211 1.92 -37.18 4.16
C THR A 211 2.92 -36.08 4.53
N GLU A 212 3.21 -35.94 5.82
CA GLU A 212 3.98 -34.87 6.43
C GLU A 212 3.33 -33.48 6.21
N PRO A 213 2.25 -33.12 6.95
CA PRO A 213 1.56 -31.84 6.76
C PRO A 213 2.47 -30.65 7.01
N ILE A 214 3.45 -30.81 7.90
CA ILE A 214 4.48 -29.82 8.21
C ILE A 214 5.83 -30.50 8.03
N PHE A 215 6.63 -29.96 7.13
CA PHE A 215 8.00 -30.39 6.86
C PHE A 215 8.97 -29.39 7.47
N PHE A 216 9.82 -29.85 8.39
CA PHE A 216 10.83 -29.02 9.04
C PHE A 216 12.19 -29.17 8.36
N ARG A 217 12.80 -28.03 8.05
CA ARG A 217 14.19 -27.96 7.64
C ARG A 217 14.99 -27.20 8.70
N VAL A 218 15.93 -27.89 9.34
CA VAL A 218 16.78 -27.28 10.36
C VAL A 218 17.99 -26.62 9.71
N TYR A 219 18.27 -25.38 10.10
CA TYR A 219 19.41 -24.58 9.69
C TYR A 219 20.27 -24.19 10.88
N GLY A 220 21.55 -23.93 10.64
CA GLY A 220 22.51 -23.64 11.70
C GLY A 220 23.06 -24.89 12.40
N PRO A 221 23.62 -24.78 13.61
CA PRO A 221 23.60 -23.60 14.46
C PRO A 221 24.47 -22.47 13.87
N ILE A 222 24.05 -21.23 14.09
CA ILE A 222 24.87 -20.05 13.79
C ILE A 222 24.97 -19.17 15.03
N ASP A 223 26.14 -18.60 15.24
CA ASP A 223 26.31 -17.54 16.23
C ASP A 223 25.81 -16.22 15.65
N ALA A 224 24.80 -15.63 16.29
CA ALA A 224 24.25 -14.33 15.93
C ALA A 224 23.71 -13.59 17.17
N ALA A 225 23.31 -12.33 16.97
CA ALA A 225 22.60 -11.58 18.00
C ALA A 225 21.20 -12.15 18.25
N GLU A 226 20.57 -11.69 19.32
CA GLU A 226 19.16 -11.98 19.60
C GLU A 226 18.24 -11.21 18.64
N PRO A 227 17.06 -11.76 18.30
CA PRO A 227 16.02 -11.01 17.61
C PRO A 227 15.70 -9.71 18.36
N PRO A 228 15.43 -8.61 17.65
CA PRO A 228 15.07 -7.35 18.30
C PRO A 228 13.73 -7.49 19.05
N ALA A 229 13.72 -7.16 20.33
CA ALA A 229 12.52 -7.15 21.15
C ALA A 229 11.61 -5.95 20.80
N PRO A 230 10.28 -6.07 20.96
CA PRO A 230 9.37 -4.93 20.88
C PRO A 230 9.73 -3.87 21.93
N SER A 231 9.82 -2.61 21.51
CA SER A 231 10.18 -1.48 22.37
C SER A 231 8.99 -0.61 22.80
N GLY A 232 7.79 -0.86 22.27
CA GLY A 232 6.57 -0.09 22.54
C GLY A 232 5.44 -0.43 21.57
N GLU A 233 4.24 0.11 21.82
CA GLU A 233 3.02 -0.12 21.03
C GLU A 233 2.72 1.02 20.02
N GLY A 234 3.55 2.06 19.96
CA GLY A 234 3.34 3.19 19.05
C GLY A 234 3.49 2.79 17.58
N VAL A 235 2.80 3.49 16.67
CA VAL A 235 2.90 3.22 15.22
C VAL A 235 4.34 3.33 14.70
N LEU A 236 5.12 4.28 15.23
CA LEU A 236 6.53 4.43 14.90
C LEU A 236 7.37 3.27 15.47
N ASP A 237 7.04 2.78 16.66
CA ASP A 237 7.72 1.64 17.29
C ASP A 237 7.48 0.37 16.48
N LEU A 238 6.24 0.12 16.06
CA LEU A 238 5.88 -1.00 15.19
C LEU A 238 6.63 -0.96 13.84
N ALA A 239 6.77 0.24 13.25
CA ALA A 239 7.52 0.42 12.00
C ALA A 239 9.02 0.17 12.19
N GLN A 240 9.61 0.70 13.27
CA GLN A 240 11.01 0.48 13.62
C GLN A 240 11.29 -0.99 13.93
N GLN A 241 10.42 -1.63 14.70
CA GLN A 241 10.48 -3.05 15.03
C GLN A 241 10.40 -3.91 13.76
N SER A 242 9.47 -3.60 12.86
CA SER A 242 9.33 -4.32 11.59
C SER A 242 10.60 -4.21 10.73
N TRP A 243 11.22 -3.02 10.69
CA TRP A 243 12.47 -2.82 9.97
C TRP A 243 13.67 -3.50 10.63
N ALA A 244 13.77 -3.43 11.97
CA ALA A 244 14.81 -4.10 12.73
C ALA A 244 14.73 -5.62 12.56
N MET A 245 13.53 -6.19 12.65
CA MET A 245 13.30 -7.62 12.47
C MET A 245 13.57 -8.06 11.02
N TRP A 246 13.18 -7.25 10.01
CA TRP A 246 13.54 -7.53 8.62
C TRP A 246 15.06 -7.54 8.38
N ARG A 247 15.81 -6.59 8.99
CA ARG A 247 17.27 -6.59 8.92
C ARG A 247 17.87 -7.81 9.59
N TYR A 248 17.39 -8.13 10.78
CA TYR A 248 17.80 -9.29 11.55
C TYR A 248 17.61 -10.57 10.74
N SER A 249 16.39 -10.81 10.25
CA SER A 249 16.04 -12.01 9.50
C SER A 249 16.91 -12.16 8.26
N ARG A 250 17.16 -11.08 7.49
CA ARG A 250 18.04 -11.14 6.31
C ARG A 250 19.49 -11.49 6.66
N ALA A 251 20.02 -10.95 7.75
CA ALA A 251 21.38 -11.22 8.17
C ALA A 251 21.55 -12.68 8.65
N VAL A 252 20.62 -13.15 9.47
CA VAL A 252 20.59 -14.52 10.01
C VAL A 252 20.38 -15.54 8.89
N ASP A 253 19.40 -15.32 8.02
CA ASP A 253 19.12 -16.20 6.88
C ASP A 253 20.33 -16.36 5.95
N ALA A 254 21.01 -15.25 5.64
CA ALA A 254 22.20 -15.27 4.78
C ALA A 254 23.35 -16.06 5.42
N ARG A 255 23.54 -15.91 6.74
CA ARG A 255 24.59 -16.62 7.49
C ARG A 255 24.29 -18.11 7.65
N ALA A 256 23.01 -18.46 7.83
CA ALA A 256 22.55 -19.84 7.97
C ALA A 256 22.34 -20.57 6.63
N GLY A 257 22.43 -19.86 5.50
CA GLY A 257 22.20 -20.43 4.17
C GLY A 257 20.74 -20.84 3.92
N VAL A 258 19.79 -20.09 4.49
CA VAL A 258 18.35 -20.39 4.36
C VAL A 258 17.86 -20.10 2.94
N ASP A 259 17.18 -21.06 2.33
CA ASP A 259 16.53 -20.85 1.03
C ASP A 259 15.20 -20.11 1.23
N THR A 260 15.16 -18.86 0.76
CA THR A 260 13.99 -17.99 0.89
C THR A 260 12.87 -18.33 -0.09
N GLY A 261 13.14 -19.05 -1.18
CA GLY A 261 12.17 -19.30 -2.27
C GLY A 261 11.13 -20.37 -1.97
N GLY A 262 11.40 -21.28 -1.04
CA GLY A 262 10.56 -22.45 -0.75
C GLY A 262 10.08 -22.60 0.70
N THR A 263 10.21 -21.55 1.51
CA THR A 263 9.89 -21.59 2.95
C THR A 263 8.60 -20.84 3.27
N ASP A 264 7.63 -21.53 3.88
CA ASP A 264 6.33 -20.98 4.26
C ASP A 264 6.37 -20.20 5.57
N ALA A 265 7.10 -20.72 6.55
CA ALA A 265 7.30 -20.11 7.86
C ALA A 265 8.74 -20.29 8.33
N LYS A 266 9.25 -19.34 9.11
CA LYS A 266 10.60 -19.40 9.71
C LYS A 266 10.50 -19.21 11.22
N ILE A 267 11.12 -20.12 11.95
CA ILE A 267 11.21 -20.08 13.40
C ILE A 267 12.68 -19.92 13.78
N TYR A 268 13.00 -18.79 14.39
CA TYR A 268 14.33 -18.53 14.94
C TYR A 268 14.37 -19.05 16.37
N LEU A 269 15.01 -20.21 16.56
CA LEU A 269 15.18 -20.83 17.87
C LEU A 269 16.51 -20.37 18.47
N VAL A 270 16.44 -19.42 19.39
CA VAL A 270 17.60 -18.86 20.08
C VAL A 270 17.95 -19.74 21.29
N VAL A 271 19.02 -20.51 21.17
CA VAL A 271 19.44 -21.48 22.19
C VAL A 271 20.53 -20.88 23.09
N ARG A 272 20.35 -21.05 24.40
CA ARG A 272 21.27 -20.61 25.46
C ARG A 272 21.66 -21.79 26.36
N PRO A 273 22.82 -21.73 27.04
CA PRO A 273 23.14 -22.70 28.07
C PRO A 273 22.11 -22.62 29.20
N PRO A 274 21.76 -23.74 29.84
CA PRO A 274 20.87 -23.73 31.01
C PRO A 274 21.52 -22.97 32.17
N GLU A 275 20.74 -22.13 32.87
CA GLU A 275 21.21 -21.45 34.09
C GLU A 275 21.07 -22.34 35.33
N ASP A 276 20.10 -23.27 35.32
CA ASP A 276 19.81 -24.26 36.38
C ASP A 276 19.27 -25.54 35.72
N GLU A 277 19.67 -26.72 36.20
CA GLU A 277 19.23 -28.04 35.70
C GLU A 277 17.70 -28.23 35.75
N HIS A 278 16.98 -27.46 36.59
CA HIS A 278 15.54 -27.65 36.82
C HIS A 278 14.65 -26.55 36.20
N ARG A 279 15.22 -25.46 35.69
CA ARG A 279 14.43 -24.31 35.24
C ARG A 279 14.24 -24.37 33.72
N ARG A 280 12.99 -24.42 33.29
CA ARG A 280 12.63 -24.29 31.87
C ARG A 280 12.34 -22.83 31.57
N PHE A 281 13.31 -22.10 31.02
CA PHE A 281 13.12 -20.71 30.58
C PHE A 281 12.66 -20.66 29.11
N VAL A 282 11.62 -19.87 28.85
CA VAL A 282 11.09 -19.59 27.51
C VAL A 282 10.72 -18.12 27.41
N GLU A 283 11.20 -17.44 26.38
CA GLU A 283 10.78 -16.09 26.02
C GLU A 283 10.43 -16.02 24.52
N GLY A 284 9.15 -15.80 24.22
CA GLY A 284 8.65 -15.64 22.86
C GLY A 284 8.79 -14.19 22.41
N PHE A 285 9.40 -13.97 21.24
CA PHE A 285 9.51 -12.67 20.60
C PHE A 285 8.62 -12.64 19.36
N GLY A 286 7.67 -11.70 19.35
CA GLY A 286 6.46 -11.72 18.55
C GLY A 286 6.58 -11.97 17.03
N GLU A 287 5.43 -12.33 16.47
CA GLU A 287 5.21 -12.64 15.07
C GLU A 287 5.39 -11.41 14.15
N LEU A 288 6.22 -11.51 13.11
CA LEU A 288 6.30 -10.49 12.06
C LEU A 288 5.59 -10.97 10.79
N GLY A 289 4.42 -10.38 10.50
CA GLY A 289 3.72 -10.53 9.22
C GLY A 289 3.23 -11.95 8.89
N GLY A 290 2.87 -12.79 9.88
CA GLY A 290 2.27 -14.10 9.61
C GLY A 290 3.24 -15.20 9.21
N ARG A 291 4.56 -15.00 9.25
CA ARG A 291 5.52 -15.97 8.68
C ARG A 291 6.80 -16.16 9.47
N LEU A 292 7.10 -15.26 10.42
CA LEU A 292 8.30 -15.31 11.23
C LEU A 292 7.90 -15.45 12.69
N GLY A 293 8.44 -16.44 13.38
CA GLY A 293 8.39 -16.59 14.82
C GLY A 293 9.80 -16.62 15.39
N ALA A 294 9.98 -16.16 16.62
CA ALA A 294 11.24 -16.21 17.31
C ALA A 294 11.02 -16.59 18.77
N VAL A 295 11.83 -17.50 19.27
CA VAL A 295 11.74 -17.94 20.67
C VAL A 295 13.11 -18.26 21.20
N SER A 296 13.34 -17.86 22.45
CA SER A 296 14.53 -18.24 23.17
C SER A 296 14.24 -19.33 24.19
N VAL A 297 15.12 -20.32 24.22
CA VAL A 297 15.07 -21.47 25.13
C VAL A 297 16.45 -21.78 25.70
N GLU A 298 16.46 -22.25 26.94
CA GLU A 298 17.61 -22.97 27.48
C GLU A 298 17.65 -24.38 26.86
N LEU A 299 18.83 -24.82 26.41
CA LEU A 299 18.98 -26.08 25.70
C LEU A 299 20.12 -26.94 26.24
N ASP A 300 19.75 -28.10 26.74
CA ASP A 300 20.58 -29.28 27.00
C ASP A 300 19.88 -30.54 26.40
N PRO A 301 20.52 -31.72 26.39
CA PRO A 301 19.92 -32.92 25.79
C PRO A 301 18.55 -33.33 26.36
N SER A 302 18.25 -33.03 27.62
CA SER A 302 16.96 -33.34 28.26
C SER A 302 15.84 -32.37 27.85
N MET A 303 16.20 -31.17 27.38
CA MET A 303 15.28 -30.08 27.05
C MET A 303 14.84 -30.05 25.59
N VAL A 304 15.39 -30.92 24.75
CA VAL A 304 15.15 -30.95 23.30
C VAL A 304 13.66 -31.07 22.94
N ASP A 305 12.91 -31.96 23.60
CA ASP A 305 11.49 -32.17 23.30
C ASP A 305 10.67 -30.93 23.64
N PHE A 306 10.98 -30.30 24.77
CA PHE A 306 10.32 -29.08 25.19
C PHE A 306 10.65 -27.90 24.26
N ALA A 307 11.92 -27.76 23.86
CA ALA A 307 12.33 -26.74 22.89
C ALA A 307 11.61 -26.87 21.54
N LEU A 308 11.44 -28.11 21.05
CA LEU A 308 10.70 -28.38 19.81
C LEU A 308 9.18 -28.18 19.97
N PHE A 309 8.62 -28.49 21.14
CA PHE A 309 7.23 -28.19 21.45
C PHE A 309 6.98 -26.67 21.40
N VAL A 310 7.86 -25.88 22.02
CA VAL A 310 7.78 -24.42 22.01
C VAL A 310 8.00 -23.85 20.60
N ALA A 311 8.96 -24.38 19.83
CA ALA A 311 9.12 -24.00 18.43
C ALA A 311 7.86 -24.30 17.59
N THR A 312 7.13 -25.35 17.94
CA THR A 312 5.85 -25.69 17.29
C THR A 312 4.76 -24.69 17.69
N HIS A 313 4.70 -24.27 18.95
CA HIS A 313 3.81 -23.20 19.40
C HIS A 313 3.98 -21.92 18.57
N GLU A 314 5.22 -21.46 18.40
CA GLU A 314 5.52 -20.30 17.55
C GLU A 314 5.17 -20.54 16.08
N LEU A 315 5.39 -21.74 15.57
CA LEU A 315 5.00 -22.10 14.21
C LEU A 315 3.48 -21.97 14.02
N LEU A 316 2.68 -22.45 14.96
CA LEU A 316 1.23 -22.40 14.83
C LEU A 316 0.69 -20.96 14.88
N HIS A 317 1.33 -20.03 15.59
CA HIS A 317 1.03 -18.61 15.45
C HIS A 317 1.19 -18.12 14.02
N THR A 318 2.25 -18.52 13.30
CA THR A 318 2.42 -18.17 11.87
C THR A 318 1.33 -18.76 10.96
N LEU A 319 0.58 -19.74 11.45
CA LEU A 319 -0.58 -20.34 10.78
C LEU A 319 -1.92 -19.74 11.25
N GLY A 320 -1.88 -18.75 12.14
CA GLY A 320 -3.05 -18.02 12.64
C GLY A 320 -3.67 -18.58 13.92
N ALA A 321 -3.01 -19.53 14.60
CA ALA A 321 -3.49 -20.02 15.89
C ALA A 321 -3.35 -18.94 16.98
N THR A 322 -4.34 -18.88 17.88
CA THR A 322 -4.31 -17.98 19.04
C THR A 322 -3.88 -18.74 20.29
N ASP A 323 -3.36 -18.01 21.29
CA ASP A 323 -3.05 -18.60 22.59
C ASP A 323 -4.28 -19.17 23.29
N LYS A 324 -4.10 -20.28 24.01
CA LYS A 324 -5.15 -20.97 24.77
C LYS A 324 -4.86 -20.98 26.27
N TYR A 325 -4.14 -19.97 26.73
CA TYR A 325 -3.88 -19.69 28.13
C TYR A 325 -4.27 -18.25 28.47
N ASP A 326 -4.57 -17.98 29.74
CA ASP A 326 -4.94 -16.65 30.24
C ASP A 326 -3.72 -15.76 30.51
N PRO A 327 -3.86 -14.47 30.84
CA PRO A 327 -2.70 -13.62 31.16
C PRO A 327 -1.84 -14.08 32.34
N SER A 328 -2.34 -15.01 33.17
CA SER A 328 -1.59 -15.64 34.26
C SER A 328 -0.87 -16.93 33.83
N GLY A 329 -1.02 -17.36 32.57
CA GLY A 329 -0.43 -18.57 32.02
C GLY A 329 -1.23 -19.85 32.28
N HIS A 330 -2.48 -19.76 32.76
CA HIS A 330 -3.31 -20.93 33.00
C HIS A 330 -4.04 -21.38 31.74
N VAL A 331 -4.08 -22.69 31.51
CA VAL A 331 -4.81 -23.30 30.39
C VAL A 331 -6.30 -22.96 30.48
N VAL A 332 -6.86 -22.41 29.40
CA VAL A 332 -8.29 -22.03 29.32
C VAL A 332 -9.12 -23.23 28.88
N ALA A 333 -9.69 -23.97 29.81
CA ALA A 333 -10.60 -25.08 29.48
C ALA A 333 -11.98 -24.59 28.97
N PRO A 334 -12.62 -25.29 28.00
CA PRO A 334 -12.12 -26.45 27.28
C PRO A 334 -11.23 -26.11 26.08
N ALA A 335 -11.08 -24.82 25.74
CA ALA A 335 -10.44 -24.36 24.51
C ALA A 335 -8.95 -24.74 24.39
N GLY A 336 -8.22 -24.79 25.51
CA GLY A 336 -6.83 -25.19 25.63
C GLY A 336 -6.63 -26.64 26.09
N LEU A 337 -7.67 -27.47 26.03
CA LEU A 337 -7.54 -28.91 26.23
C LEU A 337 -7.28 -29.59 24.89
N ALA A 338 -6.26 -30.47 24.84
CA ALA A 338 -5.99 -31.29 23.66
C ALA A 338 -7.06 -32.37 23.45
N GLU A 339 -7.68 -32.81 24.55
CA GLU A 339 -8.68 -33.88 24.62
C GLU A 339 -9.85 -33.42 25.50
N PRO A 340 -10.65 -32.43 25.05
CA PRO A 340 -11.72 -31.85 25.87
C PRO A 340 -12.82 -32.85 26.26
N ASP A 341 -12.96 -33.94 25.50
CA ASP A 341 -13.97 -34.98 25.70
C ASP A 341 -13.43 -36.19 26.51
N LEU A 342 -12.21 -36.11 27.06
CA LEU A 342 -11.64 -37.18 27.89
C LEU A 342 -12.49 -37.41 29.16
N VAL A 343 -12.69 -38.68 29.54
CA VAL A 343 -13.44 -39.06 30.74
C VAL A 343 -12.59 -39.98 31.64
N PRO A 344 -12.18 -39.53 32.85
CA PRO A 344 -12.32 -38.17 33.40
C PRO A 344 -11.48 -37.14 32.62
N VAL A 345 -11.89 -35.86 32.61
CA VAL A 345 -11.17 -34.79 31.88
C VAL A 345 -9.72 -34.62 32.35
N TYR A 346 -9.45 -34.89 33.63
CA TYR A 346 -8.11 -34.79 34.20
C TYR A 346 -7.63 -36.13 34.75
N PRO A 347 -6.32 -36.42 34.67
CA PRO A 347 -5.31 -35.64 33.95
C PRO A 347 -5.50 -35.75 32.42
N GLN A 348 -5.25 -34.66 31.69
CA GLN A 348 -5.12 -34.74 30.23
C GLN A 348 -3.90 -35.58 29.88
N LEU A 349 -3.96 -36.38 28.81
CA LEU A 349 -2.81 -37.19 28.38
C LEU A 349 -1.83 -36.33 27.58
N ARG A 350 -2.35 -35.38 26.81
CA ARG A 350 -1.60 -34.44 25.96
C ARG A 350 -1.65 -33.00 26.46
N ALA A 351 -0.55 -32.28 26.24
CA ALA A 351 -0.47 -30.83 26.32
C ALA A 351 -0.95 -30.23 25.01
N GLU A 352 -1.91 -29.31 25.08
CA GLU A 352 -2.31 -28.54 23.90
C GLU A 352 -1.18 -27.54 23.57
N VAL A 353 -0.71 -27.54 22.31
CA VAL A 353 0.45 -26.73 21.87
C VAL A 353 0.27 -25.24 22.15
N MET A 354 -0.88 -24.67 21.83
CA MET A 354 -1.24 -23.27 22.07
C MET A 354 -1.55 -22.93 23.53
N ALA A 355 -1.74 -23.94 24.40
CA ALA A 355 -1.91 -23.78 25.85
C ALA A 355 -0.60 -23.93 26.63
N ARG A 356 0.47 -24.40 25.97
CA ARG A 356 1.85 -24.58 26.47
C ARG A 356 2.06 -25.64 27.55
N LEU A 357 1.06 -25.91 28.37
CA LEU A 357 1.15 -26.77 29.55
C LEU A 357 0.07 -27.87 29.50
N ARG A 358 0.34 -29.00 30.15
CA ARG A 358 -0.59 -30.13 30.28
C ARG A 358 -1.39 -30.02 31.58
N PRO A 359 -2.73 -29.87 31.53
CA PRO A 359 -3.56 -29.86 32.72
C PRO A 359 -3.63 -31.25 33.38
N ILE A 360 -3.14 -31.37 34.61
CA ILE A 360 -3.23 -32.59 35.43
C ILE A 360 -4.36 -32.52 36.47
N GLY A 361 -4.99 -31.35 36.61
CA GLY A 361 -6.17 -31.11 37.44
C GLY A 361 -6.80 -29.74 37.12
N PRO A 362 -7.88 -29.35 37.82
CA PRO A 362 -8.59 -28.09 37.54
C PRO A 362 -7.74 -26.82 37.70
N SER A 363 -6.73 -26.87 38.57
CA SER A 363 -5.82 -25.74 38.85
C SER A 363 -4.35 -26.19 38.89
N ALA A 364 -4.06 -27.34 38.28
CA ALA A 364 -2.73 -27.95 38.29
C ALA A 364 -2.33 -28.31 36.86
N GLN A 365 -1.15 -27.84 36.45
CA GLN A 365 -0.64 -28.00 35.10
C GLN A 365 0.88 -28.17 35.14
N VAL A 366 1.42 -28.97 34.22
CA VAL A 366 2.85 -29.26 34.13
C VAL A 366 3.34 -29.06 32.70
N PRO A 367 4.61 -28.66 32.49
CA PRO A 367 5.21 -28.65 31.16
C PRO A 367 5.20 -30.04 30.52
N PRO A 368 5.05 -30.17 29.20
CA PRO A 368 5.19 -31.45 28.53
C PRO A 368 6.63 -31.97 28.67
N GLU A 369 6.78 -33.28 28.89
CA GLU A 369 8.08 -33.92 29.04
C GLU A 369 8.62 -34.47 27.72
N THR A 370 7.72 -34.94 26.85
CA THR A 370 8.10 -35.52 25.56
C THR A 370 7.19 -35.07 24.43
N LEU A 371 7.68 -35.17 23.20
CA LEU A 371 6.86 -34.89 22.01
C LEU A 371 5.66 -35.83 21.83
N ALA A 372 5.60 -36.96 22.55
CA ALA A 372 4.44 -37.84 22.53
C ALA A 372 3.23 -37.23 23.27
N GLU A 373 3.49 -36.25 24.15
CA GLU A 373 2.47 -35.49 24.87
C GLU A 373 1.98 -34.29 24.05
N LEU A 374 2.54 -34.04 22.86
CA LEU A 374 2.08 -32.97 21.97
C LEU A 374 0.67 -33.28 21.48
N GLY A 375 -0.26 -32.34 21.68
CA GLY A 375 -1.63 -32.43 21.19
C GLY A 375 -2.11 -31.13 20.55
N ILE A 376 -2.99 -31.25 19.57
CA ILE A 376 -3.71 -30.13 18.97
C ILE A 376 -5.17 -30.24 19.35
N GLY A 377 -5.69 -29.23 20.06
CA GLY A 377 -7.08 -29.19 20.50
C GLY A 377 -8.03 -28.81 19.35
N PRO A 378 -9.34 -29.06 19.49
CA PRO A 378 -10.31 -28.78 18.41
C PRO A 378 -10.39 -27.29 18.01
N VAL A 379 -10.10 -26.37 18.94
CA VAL A 379 -10.10 -24.93 18.64
C VAL A 379 -8.90 -24.58 17.77
N THR A 380 -7.69 -24.99 18.16
CA THR A 380 -6.46 -24.79 17.39
C THR A 380 -6.56 -25.44 16.00
N ALA A 381 -7.10 -26.67 15.93
CA ALA A 381 -7.32 -27.37 14.67
C ALA A 381 -8.22 -26.57 13.70
N ARG A 382 -9.27 -25.91 14.21
CA ARG A 382 -10.12 -25.01 13.40
C ARG A 382 -9.36 -23.79 12.89
N GLU A 383 -8.59 -23.14 13.76
CA GLU A 383 -7.84 -21.92 13.45
C GLU A 383 -6.82 -22.16 12.34
N ILE A 384 -6.09 -23.28 12.41
CA ILE A 384 -5.08 -23.63 11.41
C ILE A 384 -5.65 -24.34 10.18
N GLY A 385 -6.97 -24.58 10.10
CA GLY A 385 -7.62 -25.16 8.92
C GLY A 385 -7.61 -26.69 8.81
N TRP A 386 -7.43 -27.41 9.94
CA TRP A 386 -7.48 -28.88 9.98
C TRP A 386 -8.89 -29.47 10.01
N THR A 387 -9.92 -28.67 10.27
CA THR A 387 -11.32 -29.15 10.37
C THR A 387 -12.28 -28.44 9.41
N GLN A 388 -11.76 -27.76 8.38
CA GLN A 388 -12.57 -26.97 7.43
C GLN A 388 -13.00 -27.79 6.21
#